data_AF-A0A819CFZ6-F1
#
_entry.id   AF-A0A819CFZ6-F1
#
_cell.length_a   1.000
_cell.length_b   1.000
_cell.length_c   1.000
_cell.angle_alpha   90.00
_cell.angle_beta   90.00
_cell.angle_gamma   90.00
#
_symmetry.space_group_name_H-M   'P 1'
#
loop_
_entity.id
_entity.type
_entity.pdbx_description
1 polymer ?
#
loop_
_entity_poly.entity_id
_entity_poly.type
_entity_poly.pdbx_seq_one_letter_code
_entity_poly.pdbx_strand_id
1 'polypeptide(L)' 'MYNLARLTNLGLGVKNDHDMALKLFEQAAVQSPEHPKFKDRRNVGVAEAENALGRHYSEGVGVHKNPAHGAGWH' A
#
# COMPACT_ATOMS: atom_id res chain seq x y z
N MET A 1 -3.53 -5.36 6.31
CA MET A 1 -2.47 -5.71 5.34
C MET A 1 -1.44 -4.60 5.18
N TYR A 2 -1.85 -3.32 5.20
CA TYR A 2 -0.96 -2.15 5.13
C TYR A 2 0.29 -2.20 6.04
N ASN A 3 0.13 -2.50 7.34
CA ASN A 3 1.29 -2.53 8.24
C ASN A 3 2.34 -3.56 7.82
N LEU A 4 1.92 -4.73 7.32
CA LEU A 4 2.84 -5.73 6.81
C LEU A 4 3.54 -5.24 5.54
N ALA A 5 2.78 -4.63 4.62
CA ALA A 5 3.36 -4.00 3.42
C ALA A 5 4.46 -3.00 3.79
N ARG A 6 4.22 -2.15 4.80
CA ARG A 6 5.19 -1.16 5.27
C ARG A 6 6.43 -1.79 5.90
N LEU A 7 6.27 -2.86 6.69
CA LEU A 7 7.39 -3.58 7.29
C LEU A 7 8.25 -4.25 6.22
N THR A 8 7.62 -4.90 5.23
CA THR A 8 8.32 -5.52 4.10
C THR A 8 9.02 -4.48 3.22
N ASN A 9 8.41 -3.32 3.00
CA ASN A 9 9.00 -2.24 2.21
C ASN A 9 10.24 -1.64 2.88
N LEU A 10 10.23 -1.54 4.21
CA LEU A 10 11.31 -0.93 5.00
C LEU A 10 12.34 -1.97 5.50
N GLY A 11 12.07 -3.26 5.34
CA GLY A 11 12.92 -4.33 5.89
C GLY A 11 12.91 -4.42 7.42
N LEU A 12 11.82 -4.01 8.07
CA LEU A 12 11.71 -3.96 9.53
C LEU A 12 11.21 -5.31 10.07
N GLY A 13 12.14 -6.16 10.48
CA GLY A 13 11.83 -7.50 11.04
C GLY A 13 11.45 -8.56 9.99
N VAL A 14 11.42 -8.18 8.72
CA VAL A 14 11.27 -9.05 7.54
C VAL A 14 12.29 -8.62 6.48
N LYS A 15 12.62 -9.51 5.55
CA LYS A 15 13.52 -9.17 4.43
C LYS A 15 12.90 -8.04 3.61
N ASN A 16 13.71 -7.05 3.25
CA ASN A 16 13.29 -5.99 2.35
C ASN A 16 12.91 -6.60 0.99
N ASP A 17 11.66 -6.40 0.58
CA ASP A 17 11.13 -6.89 -0.69
C ASP A 17 10.06 -5.92 -1.20
N HIS A 18 10.46 -5.06 -2.13
CA HIS A 18 9.58 -4.03 -2.66
C HIS A 18 8.46 -4.60 -3.55
N ASP A 19 8.71 -5.68 -4.29
CA ASP A 19 7.69 -6.36 -5.11
C ASP A 19 6.59 -6.96 -4.22
N MET A 20 7.00 -7.64 -3.14
CA MET A 20 6.07 -8.20 -2.17
C MET A 20 5.32 -7.10 -1.40
N ALA A 21 6.01 -6.02 -1.01
CA ALA A 21 5.38 -4.87 -0.37
C ALA A 21 4.30 -4.26 -1.26
N LEU A 22 4.54 -4.15 -2.56
CA LEU A 22 3.59 -3.58 -3.52
C LEU A 22 2.32 -4.42 -3.61
N LYS A 23 2.44 -5.75 -3.72
CA LYS A 23 1.29 -6.67 -3.69
C LYS A 23 0.50 -6.56 -2.39
N LEU A 24 1.19 -6.39 -1.25
CA LEU A 24 0.54 -6.22 0.04
C LEU A 24 -0.18 -4.86 0.16
N PHE A 25 0.35 -3.81 -0.47
CA PHE A 25 -0.33 -2.53 -0.58
C PHE A 25 -1.57 -2.63 -1.46
N GLU A 26 -1.51 -3.31 -2.61
CA GLU A 26 -2.69 -3.57 -3.48
C GLU A 26 -3.78 -4.32 -2.71
N GLN A 27 -3.42 -5.39 -2.01
CA GLN A 27 -4.35 -6.13 -1.15
C GLN A 27 -4.92 -5.29 0.00
N ALA A 28 -4.18 -4.29 0.49
CA ALA A 28 -4.65 -3.39 1.52
C ALA A 28 -5.59 -2.31 0.96
N ALA A 29 -5.33 -1.81 -0.24
CA ALA A 29 -6.14 -0.80 -0.92
C ALA A 29 -7.53 -1.34 -1.33
N VAL A 30 -7.63 -2.62 -1.69
CA VAL A 30 -8.93 -3.25 -2.05
C VAL A 30 -9.79 -3.64 -0.83
N GLN A 31 -9.33 -3.39 0.41
CA GLN A 31 -10.14 -3.68 1.59
C GLN A 31 -11.27 -2.66 1.75
N SER A 32 -12.29 -3.00 2.54
CA SER A 32 -13.33 -2.04 2.87
C SER A 32 -12.72 -0.78 3.51
N PRO A 33 -13.11 0.42 3.02
CA PRO A 33 -12.69 1.69 3.60
C PRO A 33 -13.31 1.93 4.98
N GLU A 34 -14.20 1.06 5.44
CA GLU A 34 -14.74 1.04 6.80
C GLU A 34 -13.85 0.20 7.72
N HIS A 35 -13.58 0.70 8.92
CA HIS A 35 -12.74 -0.03 9.86
C HIS A 35 -13.48 -1.29 10.34
N PRO A 36 -12.90 -2.49 10.20
CA PRO A 36 -13.61 -3.76 10.40
C PRO A 36 -14.18 -3.96 11.81
N LYS A 37 -13.60 -3.27 12.81
CA LYS A 37 -14.03 -3.29 14.22
C LYS A 37 -14.81 -2.05 14.66
N PHE A 38 -14.69 -0.94 13.94
CA PHE A 38 -15.22 0.37 14.34
C PHE A 38 -15.96 0.96 13.14
N LYS A 39 -17.24 0.60 12.98
CA LYS A 39 -18.02 0.96 11.79
C LYS A 39 -18.12 2.47 11.55
N ASP A 40 -18.00 3.28 12.60
CA ASP A 40 -17.99 4.74 12.51
C ASP A 40 -16.63 5.35 12.16
N ARG A 41 -15.61 4.52 11.91
CA ARG A 41 -14.25 4.97 11.59
C ARG A 41 -13.84 4.48 10.22
N ARG A 42 -13.16 5.34 9.48
CA ARG A 42 -12.52 4.98 8.22
C ARG A 42 -11.32 4.06 8.50
N ASN A 43 -11.11 3.07 7.66
CA ASN A 43 -9.94 2.23 7.64
C ASN A 43 -8.76 3.04 7.09
N VAL A 44 -8.02 3.69 7.99
CA VAL A 44 -6.85 4.51 7.64
C VAL A 44 -5.81 3.70 6.87
N GLY A 45 -5.72 2.39 7.12
CA GLY A 45 -4.79 1.51 6.39
C GLY A 45 -5.11 1.35 4.90
N VAL A 46 -6.38 1.51 4.49
CA VAL A 46 -6.77 1.53 3.06
C VAL A 46 -6.24 2.81 2.41
N ALA A 47 -6.57 3.95 2.99
CA ALA A 47 -6.14 5.25 2.47
C ALA A 47 -4.61 5.40 2.43
N GLU A 48 -3.89 4.90 3.45
CA GLU A 48 -2.42 4.92 3.43
C GLU A 48 -1.83 3.94 2.40
N ALA A 49 -2.51 2.83 2.11
CA ALA A 49 -2.07 1.88 1.09
C ALA A 49 -2.25 2.44 -0.33
N GLU A 50 -3.38 3.08 -0.60
CA GLU A 50 -3.67 3.82 -1.84
C GLU A 50 -2.58 4.86 -2.11
N ASN A 51 -2.31 5.72 -1.12
CA ASN A 51 -1.26 6.74 -1.22
C ASN A 51 0.14 6.12 -1.42
N ALA A 52 0.45 5.04 -0.71
CA ALA A 52 1.71 4.33 -0.88
C ALA A 52 1.87 3.76 -2.30
N LEU A 53 0.82 3.17 -2.88
CA LEU A 53 0.83 2.69 -4.27
C LEU A 53 1.09 3.82 -5.25
N GLY A 54 0.36 4.94 -5.11
CA GLY A 54 0.57 6.13 -5.94
C GLY A 54 2.03 6.59 -5.92
N ARG A 55 2.64 6.63 -4.73
CA ARG A 55 4.05 7.01 -4.57
C ARG A 55 5.01 5.98 -5.18
N HIS A 56 4.80 4.69 -4.95
CA HIS A 56 5.63 3.61 -5.51
C HIS A 56 5.61 3.61 -7.04
N TYR A 57 4.43 3.75 -7.66
CA TYR A 57 4.29 3.82 -9.13
C TYR A 57 4.86 5.11 -9.73
N SER A 58 4.81 6.23 -8.99
CA SER A 58 5.38 7.52 -9.40
C SER A 58 6.92 7.53 -9.30
N GLU A 59 7.47 7.00 -8.21
CA GLU A 59 8.91 6.97 -7.94
C GLU A 59 9.63 5.80 -8.63
N GLY A 60 8.91 4.74 -9.01
CA GLY A 60 9.49 3.53 -9.61
C GLY A 60 10.22 2.64 -8.59
N VAL A 61 9.81 2.68 -7.32
CA VAL A 61 10.43 1.87 -6.25
C VAL A 61 9.81 0.47 -6.26
N GLY A 62 10.58 -0.53 -6.67
CA GLY A 62 10.14 -1.93 -6.71
C GLY A 62 9.23 -2.31 -7.89
N VAL A 63 8.93 -1.37 -8.79
CA VAL A 63 8.17 -1.59 -10.02
C VAL A 63 8.75 -0.77 -11.15
N HIS A 64 8.52 -1.18 -12.40
CA HIS A 64 8.80 -0.31 -13.53
C HIS A 64 7.96 0.97 -13.38
N LYS A 65 8.62 2.12 -13.42
CA LYS A 65 8.00 3.44 -13.24
C LYS A 65 6.79 3.56 -14.16
N ASN A 66 5.59 3.61 -13.58
CA ASN A 66 4.34 3.70 -14.31
C ASN A 66 3.43 4.75 -13.64
N PRO A 67 3.71 6.04 -13.88
CA PRO A 67 2.97 7.13 -13.23
C PRO A 67 1.49 7.16 -13.64
N ALA A 68 1.13 6.60 -14.80
CA ALA A 68 -0.27 6.47 -15.22
C ALA A 68 -1.05 5.50 -14.33
N HIS A 69 -0.41 4.42 -13.88
CA HIS A 69 -1.01 3.49 -12.92
C HIS A 69 -1.09 4.11 -11.52
N GLY A 70 -0.06 4.88 -11.12
CA GLY A 70 -0.04 5.57 -9.83
C GLY A 70 -1.12 6.66 -9.67
N ALA A 71 -1.48 7.34 -10.75
CA ALA A 71 -2.53 8.36 -10.75
C ALA A 71 -3.94 7.82 -10.45
N GLY A 72 -4.16 6.51 -10.61
CA GLY A 72 -5.44 5.87 -10.27
C GLY A 72 -5.60 5.51 -8.79
N TRP A 73 -4.53 5.63 -7.99
CA TRP A 73 -4.50 5.22 -6.58
C TRP A 73 -4.46 6.38 -5.58
N HIS A 74 -4.56 7.65 -6.01
CA HIS A 74 -4.69 8.82 -5.11
C HIS A 74 -6.17 9.18 -4.91
#